data_AF-A0A351BHY5-F1
#
_entry.id   AF-A0A351BHY5-F1
#
_cell.length_a   1.000
_cell.length_b   1.000
_cell.length_c   1.000
_cell.angle_alpha   90.00
_cell.angle_beta   90.00
_cell.angle_gamma   90.00
#
_symmetry.space_group_name_H-M   'P 1'
#
loop_
_entity.id
_entity.type
_entity.pdbx_description
1 polymer ?
#
loop_
_entity_poly.entity_id
_entity_poly.type
_entity_poly.pdbx_seq_one_letter_code
_entity_poly.pdbx_strand_id
1 'polypeptide(L)'
;GLPVQDDFHDFYRDYEWMGVQRQLKVLGIFARLCHRDGKHDYLKDMPRVTAYLRRTCERYAELRVLAKLLERIAGQQPDVAFSF
;
A
#
# COMPACT_ATOMS: atom_id res chain seq x y z
N GLY A 1 28.38 5.77 -9.31
CA GLY A 1 27.18 5.42 -8.53
C GLY A 1 25.96 5.92 -9.27
N LEU A 2 24.75 5.52 -8.87
CA LEU A 2 23.52 6.16 -9.35
C LEU A 2 23.52 7.63 -8.87
N PRO A 3 23.08 8.59 -9.70
CA PRO A 3 22.91 9.96 -9.26
C PRO A 3 21.83 10.00 -8.18
N VAL A 4 22.15 10.67 -7.07
CA VAL A 4 21.24 10.93 -5.96
C VAL A 4 21.05 12.44 -5.89
N GLN A 5 19.84 12.89 -5.53
CA GLN A 5 19.57 14.31 -5.35
C GLN A 5 20.50 14.88 -4.27
N ASP A 6 21.06 16.06 -4.52
CA ASP A 6 21.91 16.75 -3.53
C ASP A 6 21.10 17.21 -2.30
N ASP A 7 19.81 17.47 -2.51
CA ASP A 7 18.86 17.83 -1.47
C ASP A 7 18.20 16.59 -0.84
N PHE A 8 18.28 16.51 0.48
CA PHE A 8 17.73 15.38 1.23
C PHE A 8 16.21 15.27 1.12
N HIS A 9 15.49 16.40 1.04
CA HIS A 9 14.03 16.39 0.92
C HIS A 9 13.61 15.77 -0.42
N ASP A 10 14.27 16.13 -1.51
CA ASP A 10 14.00 15.54 -2.83
C ASP A 10 14.32 14.04 -2.85
N PHE A 11 15.46 13.64 -2.30
CA PHE A 11 15.80 12.21 -2.15
C PHE A 11 14.76 11.46 -1.32
N TYR A 12 14.35 12.01 -0.18
CA TYR A 12 13.41 11.37 0.73
C TYR A 12 12.02 11.23 0.09
N ARG A 13 11.59 12.24 -0.69
CA ARG A 13 10.35 12.17 -1.49
C ARG A 13 10.42 11.03 -2.50
N ASP A 14 11.50 10.94 -3.28
CA ASP A 14 11.68 9.88 -4.29
C ASP A 14 11.69 8.48 -3.64
N TYR A 15 12.34 8.35 -2.48
CA TYR A 15 12.34 7.13 -1.67
C TYR A 15 10.92 6.76 -1.20
N GLU A 16 10.15 7.71 -0.67
CA GLU A 16 8.78 7.46 -0.22
C GLU A 16 7.86 7.10 -1.40
N TRP A 17 8.03 7.73 -2.57
CA TRP A 17 7.26 7.40 -3.78
C TRP A 17 7.57 6.00 -4.31
N MET A 18 8.83 5.57 -4.25
CA MET A 18 9.20 4.18 -4.51
C MET A 18 8.53 3.23 -3.50
N GLY A 19 8.45 3.64 -2.22
CA GLY A 19 7.71 2.92 -1.17
C GLY A 19 6.25 2.68 -1.52
N VAL A 20 5.55 3.72 -2.01
CA VAL A 20 4.16 3.67 -2.48
C VAL A 20 4.00 2.64 -3.60
N GLN A 21 4.85 2.71 -4.62
CA GLN A 21 4.80 1.79 -5.76
C GLN A 21 5.05 0.33 -5.34
N ARG A 22 6.02 0.09 -4.45
CA ARG A 22 6.33 -1.24 -3.91
C ARG A 22 5.16 -1.80 -3.11
N GLN A 23 4.54 -1.01 -2.24
CA GLN A 23 3.45 -1.46 -1.39
C GLN A 23 2.21 -1.80 -2.22
N LEU A 24 1.87 -0.99 -3.23
CA LEU A 24 0.81 -1.31 -4.18
C LEU A 24 1.05 -2.65 -4.89
N LYS A 25 2.28 -2.89 -5.35
CA LYS A 25 2.66 -4.18 -5.96
C LYS A 25 2.48 -5.34 -4.99
N VAL A 26 2.90 -5.18 -3.73
CA VAL A 26 2.73 -6.22 -2.70
C VAL A 26 1.26 -6.51 -2.43
N LEU A 27 0.41 -5.49 -2.32
CA LEU A 27 -1.04 -5.66 -2.14
C LEU A 27 -1.66 -6.46 -3.29
N GLY A 28 -1.30 -6.13 -4.53
CA GLY A 28 -1.73 -6.88 -5.71
C GLY A 28 -1.26 -8.34 -5.72
N ILE A 29 -0.02 -8.59 -5.27
CA ILE A 29 0.52 -9.96 -5.12
C ILE A 29 -0.29 -10.74 -4.07
N PHE A 30 -0.57 -10.15 -2.91
CA PHE A 30 -1.35 -10.80 -1.85
C PHE A 30 -2.78 -11.11 -2.31
N ALA A 31 -3.44 -10.16 -2.98
CA ALA A 31 -4.76 -10.36 -3.55
C ALA A 31 -4.75 -11.53 -4.56
N ARG A 32 -3.77 -11.56 -5.46
CA ARG A 32 -3.60 -12.65 -6.43
C ARG A 32 -3.36 -14.01 -5.75
N LEU A 33 -2.47 -14.07 -4.76
CA LEU A 33 -2.16 -15.30 -4.01
C LEU A 33 -3.40 -15.83 -3.28
N CYS A 34 -4.23 -14.93 -2.74
CA CYS A 34 -5.49 -15.30 -2.10
C CYS A 34 -6.50 -15.84 -3.12
N HIS A 35 -6.85 -15.05 -4.14
CA HIS A 35 -7.94 -15.39 -5.07
C HIS A 35 -7.62 -16.55 -5.99
N ARG A 36 -6.36 -16.68 -6.44
CA ARG A 36 -5.96 -17.68 -7.43
C ARG A 36 -5.32 -18.92 -6.82
N ASP A 37 -4.46 -18.71 -5.81
CA ASP A 37 -3.60 -19.77 -5.27
C ASP A 37 -4.11 -20.31 -3.92
N GLY A 38 -5.25 -19.81 -3.42
CA GLY A 38 -5.88 -20.27 -2.18
C GLY A 38 -5.13 -19.90 -0.89
N LYS A 39 -4.11 -19.02 -0.99
CA LYS A 39 -3.24 -18.67 0.15
C LYS A 39 -3.83 -17.50 0.95
N HIS A 40 -4.89 -17.79 1.71
CA HIS A 40 -5.64 -16.79 2.49
C HIS A 40 -4.82 -16.14 3.63
N ASP A 41 -3.74 -16.79 4.09
CA ASP A 41 -2.90 -16.24 5.17
C ASP A 41 -2.29 -14.87 4.84
N TYR A 42 -2.06 -14.56 3.56
CA TYR A 42 -1.55 -13.24 3.14
C TYR A 42 -2.54 -12.10 3.40
N LEU A 43 -3.84 -12.39 3.58
CA LEU A 43 -4.81 -11.37 3.97
C LEU A 43 -4.51 -10.79 5.37
N LYS A 44 -3.90 -11.58 6.25
CA LYS A 44 -3.50 -11.13 7.60
C LYS A 44 -2.42 -10.03 7.54
N ASP A 45 -1.63 -10.01 6.47
CA ASP A 45 -0.57 -9.02 6.26
C ASP A 45 -1.05 -7.75 5.53
N MET A 46 -2.21 -7.81 4.85
CA MET A 46 -2.74 -6.67 4.09
C MET A 46 -2.92 -5.40 4.94
N PRO A 47 -3.51 -5.43 6.16
CA PRO A 47 -3.72 -4.21 6.95
C PRO A 47 -2.42 -3.45 7.23
N ARG A 48 -1.33 -4.18 7.49
CA ARG A 48 -0.01 -3.59 7.74
C ARG A 48 0.53 -2.89 6.50
N VAL A 49 0.47 -3.54 5.33
CA VAL A 49 0.96 -2.96 4.08
C VAL A 49 0.12 -1.73 3.69
N THR A 50 -1.20 -1.82 3.81
CA THR A 50 -2.12 -0.71 3.56
C THR A 50 -1.89 0.46 4.52
N ALA A 51 -1.57 0.21 5.79
CA ALA A 51 -1.28 1.27 6.75
C ALA A 51 -0.03 2.07 6.38
N TYR A 52 1.05 1.42 5.95
CA TYR A 52 2.26 2.12 5.49
C TYR A 52 2.00 2.92 4.21
N LEU A 53 1.21 2.35 3.28
CA LEU A 53 0.83 3.02 2.04
C LEU A 53 0.01 4.27 2.31
N ARG A 54 -1.03 4.15 3.15
CA ARG A 54 -1.89 5.26 3.53
C ARG A 54 -1.10 6.40 4.18
N ARG A 55 -0.21 6.10 5.14
CA ARG A 55 0.63 7.12 5.80
C ARG A 55 1.46 7.92 4.81
N THR A 56 2.00 7.26 3.79
CA THR A 56 2.81 7.94 2.77
C THR A 56 1.92 8.78 1.85
N CYS A 57 0.76 8.26 1.43
CA CYS A 57 -0.19 8.99 0.59
C CYS A 57 -0.80 10.22 1.27
N GLU A 58 -0.97 10.22 2.58
CA GLU A 58 -1.48 11.36 3.35
C GLU A 58 -0.44 12.50 3.45
N ARG A 59 0.84 12.18 3.27
CA ARG A 59 1.95 13.15 3.41
C ARG A 59 2.15 14.05 2.19
N TYR A 60 1.75 13.59 1.00
CA TYR A 60 1.98 14.27 -0.28
C TYR A 60 0.65 14.62 -0.95
N ALA A 61 0.50 15.88 -1.35
CA ALA A 61 -0.72 16.37 -1.99
C ALA A 61 -1.00 15.64 -3.33
N GLU A 62 0.05 15.28 -4.04
CA GLU A 62 0.05 14.54 -5.30
C GLU A 62 -0.58 13.14 -5.14
N LEU A 63 -0.50 12.56 -3.95
CA LEU A 63 -1.01 11.22 -3.64
C LEU A 63 -2.40 11.24 -3.00
N ARG A 64 -3.02 12.41 -2.85
CA ARG A 64 -4.31 12.57 -2.16
C ARG A 64 -5.45 11.73 -2.77
N VAL A 65 -5.46 11.56 -4.09
CA VAL A 65 -6.47 10.72 -4.76
C VAL A 65 -6.32 9.27 -4.33
N LEU A 66 -5.09 8.78 -4.21
CA LEU A 66 -4.81 7.43 -3.74
C LEU A 66 -5.18 7.27 -2.27
N ALA A 67 -4.90 8.27 -1.42
CA ALA A 67 -5.33 8.25 -0.02
C ALA A 67 -6.86 8.08 0.11
N LYS A 68 -7.64 8.88 -0.63
CA LYS A 68 -9.11 8.77 -0.66
C LYS A 68 -9.60 7.40 -1.15
N LEU A 69 -8.94 6.82 -2.15
CA LEU A 69 -9.26 5.49 -2.65
C LEU A 69 -9.05 4.43 -1.55
N LEU A 70 -7.93 4.49 -0.84
CA LEU A 70 -7.59 3.57 0.24
C LEU A 70 -8.59 3.68 1.41
N GLU A 71 -9.00 4.90 1.77
CA GLU A 71 -10.05 5.13 2.77
C GLU A 71 -11.38 4.49 2.34
N ARG A 72 -11.79 4.68 1.09
CA ARG A 72 -13.02 4.09 0.55
C ARG A 72 -12.96 2.56 0.60
N ILE A 73 -11.84 1.97 0.20
CA ILE A 73 -11.65 0.51 0.22
C ILE A 73 -11.66 -0.04 1.66
N ALA A 74 -11.01 0.67 2.59
CA ALA A 74 -11.00 0.29 4.00
C ALA A 74 -12.41 0.34 4.62
N GLY A 75 -13.21 1.34 4.26
CA GLY A 75 -14.62 1.43 4.67
C GLY A 75 -15.55 0.43 3.98
N GLN A 76 -15.09 -0.24 2.92
CA GLN A 76 -15.81 -1.28 2.19
C GLN A 76 -15.47 -2.70 2.68
N GLN A 77 -14.77 -2.87 3.81
CA GLN A 77 -14.45 -4.20 4.34
C GLN A 77 -15.74 -5.05 4.39
N PRO A 78 -15.86 -6.11 3.55
CA PRO A 78 -16.95 -7.04 3.71
C PRO A 78 -16.74 -7.75 5.04
N ASP A 79 -17.84 -7.94 5.76
CA ASP A 79 -17.94 -8.72 6.98
C ASP A 79 -17.68 -10.19 6.65
N VAL A 80 -16.44 -10.53 6.30
CA VAL A 80 -16.03 -11.91 6.09
C VAL A 80 -15.72 -12.48 7.46
N ALA A 81 -16.78 -12.65 8.24
CA ALA A 81 -16.78 -13.54 9.37
C ALA A 81 -16.39 -14.93 8.84
N PHE A 82 -15.18 -15.37 9.15
CA PHE A 82 -14.82 -16.78 9.00
C PHE A 82 -15.63 -17.56 10.03
N SER A 83 -16.83 -18.00 9.64
CA SER A 83 -17.58 -19.02 10.37
C SER A 83 -16.80 -20.33 10.29
N PHE A 84 -16.32 -20.80 11.44
CA PHE A 84 -15.92 -22.18 11.69
C PHE A 84 -16.99 -22.85 12.55
#